data_AF-A0A5R8LPQ1-F1
#
_entry.id   AF-A0A5R8LPQ1-F1
#
_cell.length_a   1.000
_cell.length_b   1.000
_cell.length_c   1.000
_cell.angle_alpha   90.00
_cell.angle_beta   90.00
_cell.angle_gamma   90.00
#
_symmetry.space_group_name_H-M   'P 1'
#
loop_
_entity.id
_entity.type
_entity.pdbx_description
1 polymer ?
#
loop_
_entity_poly.entity_id
_entity_poly.type
_entity_poly.pdbx_seq_one_letter_code
_entity_poly.pdbx_strand_id
1 'polypeptide(L)'
;MSMTMIAFYQKAKTPSKSELESEIKKLKYDFEFLEDFKTLDQFGGTCHLNGKETFFETYVQEKEEILLDYPFLNKELSNFDSGISFIWGADFIAGACIGIISSALIQLCNAKIVYVDDETWYTRQMLLDEIPIFLEEHEKQIKRSALGPSKSERKRKINWIDWIILGLLIISGLLMIRKLISWHLPAILLALYVGNSIRAERKKRK
;
A
#
# COMPACT_ATOMS: atom_id res chain seq x y z
N MET A 1 -2.19 3.69 2.71
CA MET A 1 -3.41 3.01 2.27
C MET A 1 -3.14 1.53 2.42
N SER A 2 -4.03 0.82 3.10
CA SER A 2 -4.04 -0.65 3.08
C SER A 2 -4.69 -1.10 1.79
N MET A 3 -4.26 -2.25 1.29
CA MET A 3 -4.81 -2.94 0.14
C MET A 3 -5.57 -4.16 0.64
N THR A 4 -6.75 -4.43 0.09
CA THR A 4 -7.58 -5.56 0.53
C THR A 4 -8.01 -6.45 -0.64
N MET A 5 -7.73 -7.75 -0.52
CA MET A 5 -8.18 -8.78 -1.45
C MET A 5 -9.03 -9.80 -0.69
N ILE A 6 -10.20 -10.13 -1.22
CA ILE A 6 -11.13 -11.08 -0.58
C ILE A 6 -11.26 -12.31 -1.46
N ALA A 7 -11.11 -13.49 -0.86
CA ALA A 7 -11.44 -14.76 -1.49
C ALA A 7 -12.73 -15.32 -0.91
N PHE A 8 -13.79 -15.39 -1.71
CA PHE A 8 -15.04 -16.05 -1.34
C PHE A 8 -14.98 -17.53 -1.66
N TYR A 9 -15.38 -18.38 -0.71
CA TYR A 9 -15.34 -19.83 -0.85
C TYR A 9 -16.53 -20.50 -0.12
N GLN A 10 -16.71 -21.79 -0.38
CA GLN A 10 -17.63 -22.64 0.39
C GLN A 10 -16.86 -23.24 1.56
N LYS A 11 -17.29 -22.98 2.80
CA LYS A 11 -16.65 -23.47 4.02
C LYS A 11 -16.48 -25.00 4.00
N ALA A 12 -17.47 -25.72 3.46
CA ALA A 12 -17.45 -27.17 3.30
C ALA A 12 -16.36 -27.70 2.33
N LYS A 13 -15.80 -26.83 1.47
CA LYS A 13 -14.74 -27.16 0.49
C LYS A 13 -13.41 -26.47 0.81
N THR A 14 -13.25 -25.94 2.01
CA THR A 14 -12.02 -25.25 2.41
C THR A 14 -10.84 -26.23 2.34
N PRO A 15 -9.79 -25.93 1.58
CA PRO A 15 -8.62 -26.79 1.54
C PRO A 15 -7.86 -26.74 2.87
N SER A 16 -7.24 -27.85 3.22
CA SER A 16 -6.24 -27.93 4.29
C SER A 16 -4.92 -27.29 3.87
N LYS A 17 -4.07 -26.99 4.86
CA LYS A 17 -2.70 -26.48 4.62
C LYS A 17 -1.91 -27.37 3.65
N SER A 18 -1.94 -28.69 3.84
CA SER A 18 -1.18 -29.61 3.01
C SER A 18 -1.67 -29.65 1.56
N GLU A 19 -2.98 -29.45 1.33
CA GLU A 19 -3.54 -29.32 -0.03
C GLU A 19 -3.10 -28.01 -0.68
N LEU A 20 -3.11 -26.90 0.07
CA LEU A 20 -2.59 -25.61 -0.40
C LEU A 20 -1.12 -25.71 -0.77
N GLU A 21 -0.28 -26.26 0.10
CA GLU A 21 1.16 -26.46 -0.16
C GLU A 21 1.40 -27.33 -1.39
N SER A 22 0.65 -28.42 -1.53
CA SER A 22 0.74 -29.32 -2.68
C SER A 22 0.39 -28.61 -4.00
N GLU A 23 -0.64 -27.77 -3.99
CA GLU A 23 -1.04 -27.00 -5.17
C GLU A 23 -0.04 -25.87 -5.49
N ILE A 24 0.38 -25.11 -4.47
CA ILE A 24 1.35 -24.02 -4.62
C ILE A 24 2.68 -24.55 -5.15
N LYS A 25 3.14 -25.73 -4.72
CA LYS A 25 4.36 -26.36 -5.23
C LYS A 25 4.35 -26.59 -6.74
N LYS A 26 3.17 -26.78 -7.35
CA LYS A 26 3.03 -26.92 -8.81
C LYS A 26 3.31 -25.63 -9.56
N LEU A 27 3.17 -24.48 -8.89
CA LEU A 27 3.47 -23.15 -9.46
C LEU A 27 4.97 -22.87 -9.57
N LYS A 28 5.82 -23.71 -8.96
CA LYS A 28 7.30 -23.59 -8.99
C LYS A 28 7.84 -22.29 -8.38
N TYR A 29 7.10 -21.68 -7.47
CA TYR A 29 7.62 -20.64 -6.59
C TYR A 29 8.23 -21.27 -5.34
N ASP A 30 9.29 -20.65 -4.81
CA ASP A 30 9.86 -20.99 -3.50
C ASP A 30 8.99 -20.36 -2.41
N PHE A 31 7.83 -20.95 -2.17
CA PHE A 31 6.82 -20.46 -1.25
C PHE A 31 6.67 -21.42 -0.07
N GLU A 32 6.61 -20.87 1.15
CA GLU A 32 6.33 -21.63 2.37
C GLU A 32 5.37 -20.85 3.29
N PHE A 33 4.43 -21.56 3.91
CA PHE A 33 3.68 -21.01 5.05
C PHE A 33 4.53 -21.14 6.31
N LEU A 34 4.69 -20.06 7.07
CA LEU A 34 5.51 -20.06 8.29
C LEU A 34 4.73 -20.54 9.52
N GLU A 35 3.42 -20.37 9.51
CA GLU A 35 2.53 -20.84 10.57
C GLU A 35 2.12 -22.31 10.37
N ASP A 36 1.89 -23.01 11.48
CA ASP A 36 1.15 -24.26 11.47
C ASP A 36 -0.35 -23.99 11.65
N PHE A 37 -1.14 -24.37 10.66
CA PHE A 37 -2.60 -24.22 10.67
C PHE A 37 -3.25 -25.45 10.04
N LYS A 38 -4.40 -25.86 10.58
CA LYS A 38 -5.18 -26.98 10.01
C LYS A 38 -6.19 -26.49 8.99
N THR A 39 -6.79 -25.36 9.29
CA THR A 39 -7.91 -24.77 8.55
C THR A 39 -7.62 -23.30 8.28
N LEU A 40 -8.22 -22.76 7.21
CA LEU A 40 -7.90 -21.42 6.70
C LEU A 40 -8.25 -20.28 7.69
N ASP A 41 -9.17 -20.52 8.63
CA ASP A 41 -9.52 -19.61 9.73
C ASP A 41 -8.42 -19.47 10.79
N GLN A 42 -7.46 -20.39 10.82
CA GLN A 42 -6.30 -20.33 11.70
C GLN A 42 -5.08 -19.71 11.04
N PHE A 43 -5.14 -19.45 9.73
CA PHE A 43 -4.05 -18.83 9.01
C PHE A 43 -3.97 -17.34 9.37
N GLY A 44 -2.88 -16.95 10.00
CA GLY A 44 -2.56 -15.60 10.49
C GLY A 44 -1.79 -14.72 9.51
N GLY A 45 -1.40 -15.24 8.33
CA GLY A 45 -0.92 -14.42 7.23
C GLY A 45 0.60 -14.24 7.13
N THR A 46 1.40 -15.10 7.77
CA THR A 46 2.85 -15.15 7.53
C THR A 46 3.25 -16.16 6.46
N CYS A 47 4.12 -15.74 5.54
CA CYS A 47 4.67 -16.59 4.49
C CYS A 47 6.13 -16.22 4.20
N HIS A 48 6.79 -17.14 3.50
CA HIS A 48 8.10 -17.01 2.93
C HIS A 48 7.97 -17.10 1.41
N LEU A 49 8.60 -16.18 0.66
CA LEU A 49 8.70 -16.24 -0.79
C LEU A 49 10.12 -15.88 -1.26
N ASN A 50 10.79 -16.80 -1.95
CA ASN A 50 12.14 -16.62 -2.52
C ASN A 50 13.17 -16.09 -1.50
N GLY A 51 13.30 -16.70 -0.33
CA GLY A 51 14.25 -16.26 0.70
C GLY A 51 13.74 -15.11 1.59
N LYS A 52 12.52 -14.62 1.41
CA LYS A 52 11.98 -13.43 2.10
C LYS A 52 10.70 -13.72 2.87
N GLU A 53 10.77 -13.50 4.19
CA GLU A 53 9.61 -13.52 5.07
C GLU A 53 8.79 -12.24 4.93
N THR A 54 7.47 -12.38 4.99
CA THR A 54 6.51 -11.26 4.96
C THR A 54 5.29 -11.58 5.82
N PHE A 55 4.49 -10.55 6.08
CA PHE A 55 3.24 -10.64 6.82
C PHE A 55 2.14 -9.81 6.14
N PHE A 56 0.91 -10.30 6.23
CA PHE A 56 -0.33 -9.57 5.93
C PHE A 56 -1.41 -10.02 6.90
N GLU A 57 -2.43 -9.21 7.12
CA GLU A 57 -3.52 -9.54 8.03
C GLU A 57 -4.55 -10.41 7.32
N THR A 58 -5.14 -11.37 8.05
CA THR A 58 -6.17 -12.27 7.56
C THR A 58 -7.41 -12.19 8.43
N TYR A 59 -8.59 -12.13 7.80
CA TYR A 59 -9.87 -12.13 8.50
C TYR A 59 -10.85 -13.06 7.79
N VAL A 60 -11.29 -14.11 8.47
CA VAL A 60 -12.35 -14.99 7.97
C VAL A 60 -13.69 -14.54 8.53
N GLN A 61 -14.65 -14.28 7.64
CA GLN A 61 -15.99 -13.79 7.98
C GLN A 61 -17.05 -14.52 7.16
N GLU A 62 -18.30 -14.48 7.63
CA GLU A 62 -19.44 -14.92 6.84
C GLU A 62 -19.64 -13.99 5.64
N LYS A 63 -20.08 -14.54 4.49
CA LYS A 63 -20.27 -13.75 3.26
C LYS A 63 -21.20 -12.55 3.52
N GLU A 64 -22.26 -12.76 4.28
CA GLU A 64 -23.27 -11.76 4.60
C GLU A 64 -22.67 -10.55 5.34
N GLU A 65 -21.71 -10.77 6.24
CA GLU A 65 -21.01 -9.69 6.94
C GLU A 65 -20.14 -8.87 5.98
N ILE A 66 -19.40 -9.55 5.09
CA ILE A 66 -18.56 -8.89 4.08
C ILE A 66 -19.41 -8.04 3.13
N LEU A 67 -20.61 -8.50 2.76
CA LEU A 67 -21.51 -7.78 1.88
C LEU A 67 -22.11 -6.51 2.51
N LEU A 68 -22.15 -6.41 3.84
CA LEU A 68 -22.53 -5.17 4.54
C LEU A 68 -21.49 -4.08 4.33
N ASP A 69 -20.20 -4.44 4.39
CA ASP A 69 -19.07 -3.53 4.21
C ASP A 69 -18.83 -3.20 2.73
N TYR A 70 -19.13 -4.14 1.83
CA TYR A 70 -18.91 -4.00 0.40
C TYR A 70 -20.16 -4.32 -0.45
N PRO A 71 -21.20 -3.46 -0.44
CA PRO A 71 -22.46 -3.73 -1.13
C PRO A 71 -22.36 -3.93 -2.65
N PHE A 72 -21.30 -3.42 -3.30
CA PHE A 72 -21.07 -3.59 -4.73
C PHE A 72 -20.75 -5.05 -5.12
N LEU A 73 -20.37 -5.89 -4.15
CA LEU A 73 -20.04 -7.30 -4.35
C LEU A 73 -21.26 -8.21 -4.53
N ASN A 74 -22.48 -7.66 -4.54
CA ASN A 74 -23.75 -8.40 -4.60
C ASN A 74 -24.00 -9.18 -5.93
N LYS A 75 -22.96 -9.40 -6.74
CA LYS A 75 -22.97 -10.22 -7.97
C LYS A 75 -22.72 -11.68 -7.61
N GLU A 76 -23.48 -12.62 -8.18
CA GLU A 76 -23.21 -14.07 -8.27
C GLU A 76 -22.42 -14.77 -7.13
N LEU A 77 -22.60 -14.35 -5.87
CA LEU A 77 -21.99 -15.00 -4.70
C LEU A 77 -22.93 -16.01 -4.02
N SER A 78 -24.01 -16.41 -4.68
CA SER A 78 -25.08 -17.27 -4.10
C SER A 78 -24.57 -18.62 -3.61
N ASN A 79 -23.51 -19.14 -4.23
CA ASN A 79 -22.93 -20.43 -3.89
C ASN A 79 -21.85 -20.34 -2.81
N PHE A 80 -21.56 -19.17 -2.24
CA PHE A 80 -20.52 -18.99 -1.23
C PHE A 80 -21.14 -18.64 0.13
N ASP A 81 -20.50 -19.08 1.21
CA ASP A 81 -20.97 -18.87 2.59
C ASP A 81 -19.90 -18.23 3.49
N SER A 82 -18.66 -18.09 2.99
CA SER A 82 -17.56 -17.50 3.74
C SER A 82 -16.62 -16.73 2.82
N GLY A 83 -15.86 -15.81 3.40
CA GLY A 83 -14.75 -15.14 2.74
C GLY A 83 -13.55 -14.98 3.67
N ILE A 84 -12.36 -15.01 3.10
CA ILE A 84 -11.12 -14.60 3.76
C ILE A 84 -10.63 -13.31 3.13
N SER A 85 -10.45 -12.29 3.95
CA SER A 85 -9.86 -11.00 3.59
C SER A 85 -8.37 -11.04 3.86
N PHE A 86 -7.56 -10.68 2.87
CA PHE A 86 -6.13 -10.46 2.97
C PHE A 86 -5.86 -8.96 2.91
N ILE A 87 -5.22 -8.40 3.94
CA ILE A 87 -4.96 -6.96 4.05
C ILE A 87 -3.47 -6.72 4.16
N TRP A 88 -2.90 -5.93 3.23
CA TRP A 88 -1.48 -5.63 3.22
C TRP A 88 -1.19 -4.15 2.95
N GLY A 89 0.00 -3.70 3.36
CA GLY A 89 0.50 -2.35 3.09
C GLY A 89 1.30 -2.31 1.78
N ALA A 90 2.29 -1.41 1.69
CA ALA A 90 3.16 -1.29 0.51
C ALA A 90 4.20 -2.43 0.35
N ASP A 91 3.91 -3.63 0.86
CA ASP A 91 4.78 -4.79 0.77
C ASP A 91 4.44 -5.62 -0.48
N PHE A 92 5.31 -5.54 -1.48
CA PHE A 92 5.15 -6.28 -2.73
C PHE A 92 5.32 -7.79 -2.56
N ILE A 93 6.10 -8.26 -1.57
CA ILE A 93 6.21 -9.71 -1.29
C ILE A 93 4.91 -10.23 -0.69
N ALA A 94 4.27 -9.46 0.19
CA ALA A 94 2.93 -9.78 0.68
C ALA A 94 1.93 -9.90 -0.47
N GLY A 95 1.91 -8.94 -1.40
CA GLY A 95 1.04 -8.99 -2.59
C GLY A 95 1.28 -10.24 -3.44
N ALA A 96 2.54 -10.61 -3.68
CA ALA A 96 2.89 -11.83 -4.40
C ALA A 96 2.44 -13.10 -3.66
N CYS A 97 2.65 -13.21 -2.35
CA CYS A 97 2.16 -14.33 -1.55
C CYS A 97 0.63 -14.45 -1.63
N ILE A 98 -0.10 -13.35 -1.48
CA ILE A 98 -1.56 -13.33 -1.57
C ILE A 98 -2.02 -13.81 -2.95
N GLY A 99 -1.36 -13.37 -4.03
CA GLY A 99 -1.64 -13.85 -5.39
C GLY A 99 -1.45 -15.36 -5.56
N ILE A 100 -0.37 -15.91 -4.98
CA ILE A 100 -0.09 -17.36 -4.97
C ILE A 100 -1.18 -18.13 -4.21
N ILE A 101 -1.51 -17.69 -3.00
CA ILE A 101 -2.53 -18.33 -2.15
C ILE A 101 -3.90 -18.28 -2.83
N SER A 102 -4.32 -17.10 -3.32
CA SER A 102 -5.58 -16.92 -4.04
C SER A 102 -5.66 -17.80 -5.29
N SER A 103 -4.56 -17.95 -6.04
CA SER A 103 -4.50 -18.85 -7.20
C SER A 103 -4.74 -20.32 -6.82
N ALA A 104 -4.18 -20.76 -5.69
CA ALA A 104 -4.41 -22.10 -5.15
C ALA A 104 -5.85 -22.30 -4.67
N LEU A 105 -6.44 -21.29 -3.99
CA LEU A 105 -7.85 -21.31 -3.57
C LEU A 105 -8.81 -21.42 -4.77
N ILE A 106 -8.55 -20.71 -5.86
CA ILE A 106 -9.34 -20.88 -7.10
C ILE A 106 -9.26 -22.33 -7.58
N GLN A 107 -8.07 -22.92 -7.61
CA GLN A 107 -7.86 -24.25 -8.16
C GLN A 107 -8.48 -25.37 -7.29
N LEU A 108 -8.44 -25.23 -5.97
CA LEU A 108 -8.86 -26.27 -5.03
C LEU A 108 -10.34 -26.19 -4.68
N CYS A 109 -10.89 -24.98 -4.51
CA CYS A 109 -12.26 -24.81 -4.03
C CYS A 109 -13.12 -23.87 -4.89
N ASN A 110 -12.67 -23.52 -6.10
CA ASN A 110 -13.36 -22.59 -7.01
C ASN A 110 -13.65 -21.23 -6.37
N ALA A 111 -12.73 -20.73 -5.54
CA ALA A 111 -12.88 -19.45 -4.88
C ALA A 111 -13.08 -18.30 -5.89
N LYS A 112 -13.82 -17.27 -5.48
CA LYS A 112 -13.97 -16.01 -6.23
C LYS A 112 -13.14 -14.93 -5.57
N ILE A 113 -12.19 -14.37 -6.31
CA ILE A 113 -11.21 -13.43 -5.78
C ILE A 113 -11.55 -12.03 -6.27
N VAL A 114 -11.58 -11.07 -5.36
CA VAL A 114 -11.81 -9.64 -5.66
C VAL A 114 -10.81 -8.78 -4.93
N TYR A 115 -10.26 -7.79 -5.63
CA TYR A 115 -9.54 -6.68 -5.03
C TYR A 115 -10.54 -5.54 -4.83
N VAL A 116 -10.84 -5.21 -3.57
CA VAL A 116 -12.00 -4.37 -3.26
C VAL A 116 -11.77 -2.88 -3.51
N ASP A 117 -10.53 -2.41 -3.44
CA ASP A 117 -10.22 -0.98 -3.60
C ASP A 117 -10.51 -0.48 -5.03
N ASP A 118 -10.28 -1.35 -6.02
CA ASP A 118 -10.55 -1.08 -7.45
C ASP A 118 -11.71 -1.92 -8.00
N GLU A 119 -12.51 -2.54 -7.13
CA GLU A 119 -13.66 -3.39 -7.48
C GLU A 119 -13.38 -4.47 -8.55
N THR A 120 -12.14 -4.97 -8.58
CA THR A 120 -11.64 -5.82 -9.68
C THR A 120 -11.69 -7.30 -9.32
N TRP A 121 -12.39 -8.09 -10.15
CA TRP A 121 -12.46 -9.53 -10.00
C TRP A 121 -11.31 -10.23 -10.71
N TYR A 122 -10.66 -11.14 -10.00
CA TYR A 122 -9.45 -11.81 -10.46
C TYR A 122 -9.74 -13.22 -10.94
N THR A 123 -9.18 -13.56 -12.11
CA THR A 123 -9.03 -14.94 -12.55
C THR A 123 -7.71 -15.51 -12.04
N ARG A 124 -7.59 -16.84 -12.03
CA ARG A 124 -6.32 -17.50 -11.68
C ARG A 124 -5.17 -17.02 -12.54
N GLN A 125 -5.38 -16.85 -13.85
CA GLN A 125 -4.33 -16.40 -14.76
C GLN A 125 -3.89 -14.97 -14.46
N MET A 126 -4.83 -14.05 -14.20
CA MET A 126 -4.51 -12.67 -13.82
C MET A 126 -3.63 -12.60 -12.57
N LEU A 127 -3.95 -13.40 -11.54
CA LEU A 127 -3.12 -13.49 -10.33
C LEU A 127 -1.71 -13.98 -10.65
N LEU A 128 -1.60 -15.02 -11.50
CA LEU A 128 -0.31 -15.58 -11.88
C LEU A 128 0.55 -14.60 -12.70
N ASP A 129 -0.09 -13.78 -13.54
CA ASP A 129 0.58 -12.77 -14.36
C ASP A 129 1.06 -11.56 -13.52
N GLU A 130 0.41 -11.28 -12.39
CA GLU A 130 0.81 -10.19 -11.48
C GLU A 130 1.96 -10.55 -10.54
N ILE A 131 2.09 -11.82 -10.12
CA ILE A 131 3.19 -12.26 -9.24
C ILE A 131 4.58 -11.78 -9.73
N PRO A 132 4.99 -11.97 -11.01
CA PRO A 132 6.29 -11.48 -11.46
C PRO A 132 6.42 -9.95 -11.40
N ILE A 133 5.32 -9.20 -11.57
CA ILE A 133 5.31 -7.73 -11.46
C ILE A 133 5.60 -7.30 -10.01
N PHE A 134 4.97 -7.96 -9.04
CA PHE A 134 5.24 -7.75 -7.62
C PHE A 134 6.71 -8.02 -7.27
N LEU A 135 7.25 -9.15 -7.76
CA LEU A 135 8.65 -9.51 -7.54
C LEU A 135 9.62 -8.48 -8.15
N GLU A 136 9.33 -7.99 -9.37
CA GLU A 136 10.15 -6.98 -10.03
C GLU A 136 10.12 -5.62 -9.29
N GLU A 137 8.94 -5.16 -8.85
CA GLU A 137 8.83 -3.90 -8.13
C GLU A 137 9.50 -3.96 -6.75
N HIS A 138 9.43 -5.11 -6.08
CA HIS A 138 10.19 -5.35 -4.86
C HIS A 138 11.71 -5.23 -5.10
N GLU A 139 12.24 -5.82 -6.18
CA GLU A 139 13.66 -5.65 -6.52
C GLU A 139 14.03 -4.19 -6.80
N LYS A 140 13.17 -3.45 -7.49
CA LYS A 140 13.36 -2.01 -7.72
C LYS A 140 13.38 -1.24 -6.40
N GLN A 141 12.51 -1.59 -5.46
CA GLN A 141 12.47 -0.99 -4.13
C GLN A 141 13.77 -1.25 -3.36
N ILE A 142 14.29 -2.49 -3.37
CA ILE A 142 15.59 -2.81 -2.77
C ILE A 142 16.70 -1.97 -3.41
N LYS A 143 16.76 -1.91 -4.75
CA LYS A 143 17.78 -1.13 -5.48
C LYS A 143 17.71 0.36 -5.10
N ARG A 144 16.52 0.94 -5.03
CA ARG A 144 16.29 2.32 -4.61
C ARG A 144 16.76 2.57 -3.16
N SER A 145 16.44 1.65 -2.24
CA SER A 145 16.85 1.75 -0.84
C SER A 145 18.37 1.60 -0.66
N ALA A 146 19.00 0.68 -1.41
CA ALA A 146 20.45 0.44 -1.38
C ALA A 146 21.27 1.60 -1.96
N LEU A 147 20.72 2.33 -2.94
CA LEU A 147 21.34 3.53 -3.51
C LEU A 147 21.29 4.75 -2.57
N GLY A 148 20.68 4.61 -1.38
CA GLY A 148 20.40 5.71 -0.46
C GLY A 148 19.37 6.69 -1.05
N PRO A 149 18.88 7.68 -0.28
CA PRO A 149 18.02 8.71 -0.83
C PRO A 149 18.78 9.40 -1.96
N SER A 150 18.29 9.25 -3.20
CA SER A 150 18.87 9.94 -4.34
C SER A 150 19.02 11.42 -3.99
N LYS A 151 20.22 11.98 -4.22
CA LYS A 151 20.51 13.40 -3.97
C LYS A 151 19.58 14.37 -4.74
N SER A 152 18.66 13.87 -5.57
CA SER A 152 17.66 14.66 -6.29
C SER A 152 16.49 15.16 -5.45
N GLU A 153 16.18 14.58 -4.27
CA GLU A 153 15.06 15.08 -3.45
C GLU A 153 15.47 15.99 -2.28
N ARG A 154 16.77 16.09 -1.98
CA ARG A 154 17.30 17.00 -0.94
C ARG A 154 17.96 18.26 -1.49
N LYS A 155 17.44 18.79 -2.60
CA LYS A 155 17.63 20.20 -2.96
C LYS A 155 16.28 20.90 -3.04
N ARG A 156 15.67 21.17 -1.88
CA ARG A 156 15.05 22.50 -1.74
C ARG A 156 16.22 23.46 -1.99
N LYS A 157 16.33 24.00 -3.21
CA LYS A 157 17.13 25.21 -3.45
C LYS A 157 16.56 26.21 -2.47
N ILE A 158 17.18 26.33 -1.30
CA ILE A 158 16.91 27.43 -0.39
C ILE A 158 17.38 28.64 -1.19
N ASN A 159 16.44 29.38 -1.74
CA ASN A 159 16.75 30.52 -2.56
C ASN A 159 17.43 31.52 -1.63
N TRP A 160 18.61 32.02 -2.02
CA TRP A 160 19.32 33.05 -1.27
C TRP A 160 18.43 34.27 -0.98
N ILE A 161 17.45 34.53 -1.84
CA ILE A 161 16.38 35.52 -1.66
C ILE A 161 15.59 35.30 -0.36
N ASP A 162 15.28 34.05 0.01
CA ASP A 162 14.51 33.76 1.23
C ASP A 162 15.32 34.12 2.50
N TRP A 163 16.64 33.92 2.49
CA TRP A 163 17.53 34.34 3.58
C TRP A 163 17.65 35.86 3.68
N ILE A 164 17.70 36.56 2.54
CA ILE A 164 17.73 38.03 2.52
C ILE A 164 16.43 38.58 3.09
N ILE A 165 15.28 38.03 2.69
CA ILE A 165 13.96 38.47 3.19
C ILE A 165 13.83 38.17 4.70
N LEU A 166 14.25 36.99 5.15
CA LEU A 166 14.22 36.63 6.57
C LEU A 166 15.12 37.54 7.41
N GLY A 167 16.33 37.84 6.93
CA GLY A 167 17.25 38.78 7.57
C GLY A 167 16.67 40.19 7.67
N LEU A 168 16.05 40.69 6.61
CA LEU A 168 15.36 41.99 6.61
C LEU A 168 14.17 42.01 7.57
N LEU A 169 13.40 40.92 7.66
CA LEU A 169 12.30 40.80 8.62
C LEU A 169 12.80 40.90 10.07
N ILE A 170 13.89 40.19 10.42
CA ILE A 170 14.49 40.23 11.76
C ILE A 170 15.02 41.64 12.09
N ILE A 171 15.76 42.26 11.17
CA ILE A 171 16.30 43.62 11.37
C ILE A 171 15.16 44.62 11.54
N SER A 172 14.11 44.52 10.70
CA SER A 172 12.96 45.40 10.78
C SER A 172 12.16 45.22 12.07
N GLY A 173 12.03 43.99 12.59
CA GLY A 173 11.43 43.73 13.90
C GLY A 173 12.22 44.37 15.05
N LEU A 174 13.55 44.24 15.03
CA LEU A 174 14.43 44.87 16.03
C LEU A 174 14.36 46.40 16.00
N LEU A 175 14.31 47.00 14.80
CA LEU A 175 14.15 48.44 14.64
C LEU A 175 12.76 48.92 15.09
N MET A 176 11.71 48.11 14.89
CA MET A 176 10.36 48.40 15.39
C MET A 176 10.32 48.39 16.92
N ILE A 177 10.95 47.41 17.58
CA ILE A 177 11.06 47.34 19.05
C ILE A 177 11.73 48.60 19.62
N ARG A 178 12.74 49.13 18.91
CA ARG A 178 13.42 50.38 19.27
C ARG A 178 12.64 51.65 18.87
N LYS A 179 11.41 51.53 18.35
CA LYS A 179 10.55 52.62 17.84
C LYS A 179 11.19 53.48 16.72
N LEU A 180 12.17 52.92 16.00
CA LEU A 180 12.90 53.64 14.95
C LEU A 180 12.17 53.64 13.60
N ILE A 181 11.27 52.68 13.39
CA ILE A 181 10.46 52.55 12.17
C ILE A 181 9.03 52.16 12.50
N SER A 182 8.11 52.49 11.58
CA SER A 182 6.69 52.17 11.70
C SER A 182 6.40 50.69 11.44
N TRP A 183 5.32 50.19 12.06
CA TRP A 183 4.88 48.79 11.95
C TRP A 183 4.50 48.36 10.52
N HIS A 184 4.26 49.32 9.63
CA HIS A 184 3.90 49.06 8.23
C HIS A 184 5.05 48.39 7.44
N LEU A 185 6.32 48.66 7.77
CA LEU A 185 7.46 48.10 7.01
C LEU A 185 7.55 46.57 7.14
N PRO A 186 7.49 45.98 8.34
CA PRO A 186 7.54 44.53 8.49
C PRO A 186 6.28 43.84 7.96
N ALA A 187 5.12 44.50 8.05
CA ALA A 187 3.87 43.99 7.48
C ALA A 187 3.93 43.86 5.95
N ILE A 188 4.51 44.86 5.26
CA ILE A 188 4.71 44.82 3.79
C ILE A 188 5.69 43.71 3.40
N LEU A 189 6.80 43.55 4.13
CA LEU A 189 7.78 42.50 3.87
C LEU A 189 7.18 41.09 4.07
N LEU A 190 6.35 40.91 5.09
CA LEU A 190 5.65 39.65 5.35
C LEU A 190 4.66 39.32 4.20
N ALA A 191 3.90 40.31 3.74
CA ALA A 191 2.96 40.14 2.63
C ALA A 191 3.68 39.73 1.32
N LEU A 192 4.83 40.34 1.03
CA LEU A 192 5.66 39.98 -0.12
C LEU A 192 6.22 38.56 -0.03
N TYR A 193 6.65 38.14 1.17
CA TYR A 193 7.16 36.79 1.41
C TYR A 193 6.08 35.73 1.17
N VAL A 194 4.89 35.93 1.75
CA VAL A 194 3.74 35.01 1.59
C VAL A 194 3.29 34.96 0.13
N GLY A 195 3.17 36.11 -0.54
CA GLY A 195 2.79 36.18 -1.95
C GLY A 195 3.76 35.45 -2.88
N ASN A 196 5.06 35.60 -2.65
CA ASN A 196 6.09 34.91 -3.44
C ASN A 196 6.10 33.39 -3.19
N SER A 197 5.88 32.95 -1.95
CA SER A 197 5.78 31.52 -1.61
C SER A 197 4.60 30.84 -2.35
N ILE A 198 3.41 31.47 -2.31
CA ILE A 198 2.22 30.96 -3.00
C ILE A 198 2.43 30.92 -4.52
N ARG A 199 3.07 31.93 -5.10
CA ARG A 199 3.36 31.98 -6.55
C ARG A 199 4.36 30.90 -6.96
N ALA A 200 5.35 30.61 -6.12
CA ALA A 200 6.33 29.55 -6.36
C ALA A 200 5.70 28.15 -6.29
N GLU A 201 4.75 27.91 -5.36
CA GLU A 201 4.00 26.65 -5.30
C GLU A 201 3.09 26.45 -6.50
N ARG A 202 2.39 27.50 -6.97
CA ARG A 202 1.54 27.42 -8.17
C ARG A 202 2.32 27.10 -9.44
N LYS A 203 3.56 27.57 -9.56
CA LYS A 203 4.44 27.25 -10.71
C LYS A 203 4.96 25.81 -10.72
N LYS A 204 4.95 25.11 -9.59
CA LYS A 204 5.38 23.69 -9.50
C LYS A 204 4.26 22.69 -9.81
N ARG A 205 3.00 23.15 -9.83
CA ARG A 205 1.81 22.33 -10.11
C ARG A 205 1.36 22.40 -11.58
N LYS A 206 2.05 23.16 -12.43
CA LYS A 206 1.90 23.19 -13.89
C LYS A 206 3.11 22.51 -14.51
#